data_AF-A0A1T4SS24-F1
#
_entry.id   AF-A0A1T4SS24-F1
#
_cell.length_a   1.000
_cell.length_b   1.000
_cell.length_c   1.000
_cell.angle_alpha   90.00
_cell.angle_beta   90.00
_cell.angle_gamma   90.00
#
_symmetry.space_group_name_H-M   'P 1'
#
loop_
_entity.id
_entity.type
_entity.pdbx_description
1 polymer ?
#
loop_
_entity_poly.entity_id
_entity_poly.type
_entity_poly.pdbx_seq_one_letter_code
_entity_poly.pdbx_strand_id
1 'polypeptide(L)'
;MKTYAKFDDGHPDGFWREDLFPVRPDGARHPDIPADAVEITEAQWRDFVDHPGRRIWQDGAVVAYDPPPPPLTESDYSRAVQAHLDAKARERRYDSIQAAVTYRGDPNAQFAAEAEALIAWRSAVWTYATAQLAAVEAGEREQPTVEAFLAELPVFEWPD
;
A
#
# COMPACT_ATOMS: atom_id res chain seq x y z
N MET A 1 4.45 39.01 10.37
CA MET A 1 4.90 38.00 11.34
C MET A 1 5.82 37.05 10.62
N LYS A 2 7.06 36.92 11.10
CA LYS A 2 8.04 36.02 10.49
C LYS A 2 7.72 34.58 10.85
N THR A 3 7.83 33.70 9.86
CA THR A 3 7.72 32.26 10.05
C THR A 3 8.93 31.62 9.41
N TYR A 4 9.60 30.74 10.14
CA TYR A 4 10.70 29.94 9.63
C TYR A 4 10.29 28.49 9.58
N ALA A 5 10.71 27.78 8.54
CA ALA A 5 10.50 26.36 8.38
C ALA A 5 11.82 25.67 8.11
N LYS A 6 12.02 24.53 8.75
CA LYS A 6 13.12 23.61 8.44
C LYS A 6 12.52 22.49 7.62
N PHE A 7 13.25 22.08 6.60
CA PHE A 7 12.82 21.03 5.69
C PHE A 7 13.79 19.86 5.74
N ASP A 8 13.27 18.65 5.71
CA ASP A 8 14.01 17.40 5.49
C ASP A 8 13.48 16.77 4.20
N ASP A 9 14.34 16.63 3.20
CA ASP A 9 13.96 16.23 1.83
C ASP A 9 12.70 16.95 1.29
N GLY A 10 12.67 18.27 1.47
CA GLY A 10 11.54 19.14 1.10
C GLY A 10 10.32 19.06 2.04
N HIS A 11 10.21 18.08 2.91
CA HIS A 11 9.10 17.98 3.85
C HIS A 11 9.33 18.87 5.07
N PRO A 12 8.29 19.56 5.60
CA PRO A 12 8.45 20.38 6.79
C PRO A 12 8.76 19.51 8.02
N ASP A 13 9.94 19.72 8.61
CA ASP A 13 10.43 19.10 9.85
C ASP A 13 10.03 19.91 11.09
N GLY A 14 9.88 21.23 10.93
CA GLY A 14 9.43 22.11 12.00
C GLY A 14 9.09 23.52 11.54
N PHE A 15 8.29 24.21 12.34
CA PHE A 15 7.91 25.61 12.14
C PHE A 15 8.20 26.45 13.38
N TRP A 16 8.82 27.61 13.18
CA TRP A 16 9.12 28.59 14.23
C TRP A 16 8.49 29.92 13.85
N ARG A 17 7.44 30.29 14.57
CA ARG A 17 6.70 31.54 14.35
C ARG A 17 7.15 32.61 15.33
N GLU A 18 7.21 33.86 14.87
CA GLU A 18 7.70 35.01 15.64
C GLU A 18 6.90 35.31 16.93
N ASP A 19 5.64 34.90 17.01
CA ASP A 19 4.83 34.98 18.23
C ASP A 19 5.32 34.03 19.35
N LEU A 20 5.87 32.87 18.97
CA LEU A 20 6.45 31.89 19.90
C LEU A 20 7.98 32.04 20.04
N PHE A 21 8.64 32.50 18.98
CA PHE A 21 10.08 32.68 18.87
C PHE A 21 10.41 34.10 18.41
N PRO A 22 10.26 35.11 19.29
CA PRO A 22 10.38 36.51 18.92
C PRO A 22 11.78 36.87 18.44
N VAL A 23 11.84 37.75 17.44
CA VAL A 23 13.11 38.33 16.96
C VAL A 23 13.78 39.08 18.12
N ARG A 24 15.10 38.98 18.21
CA ARG A 24 15.87 39.65 19.26
C ARG A 24 15.81 41.19 19.10
N PRO A 25 16.07 41.95 20.18
CA PRO A 25 16.10 43.42 20.12
C PRO A 25 17.12 44.00 19.14
N ASP A 26 18.19 43.25 18.85
CA ASP A 26 19.24 43.60 17.87
C ASP A 26 18.83 43.28 16.41
N GLY A 27 17.60 42.78 16.19
CA GLY A 27 17.09 42.38 14.89
C GLY A 27 17.51 40.96 14.46
N ALA A 28 18.30 40.26 15.27
CA ALA A 28 18.77 38.92 14.95
C ALA A 28 17.66 37.86 15.16
N ARG A 29 17.75 36.77 14.40
CA ARG A 29 16.89 35.59 14.54
C ARG A 29 17.00 35.01 15.97
N HIS A 30 15.88 34.50 16.50
CA HIS A 30 15.85 33.82 17.80
C HIS A 30 16.80 32.60 17.80
N PRO A 31 17.59 32.36 18.88
CA PRO A 31 18.63 31.32 18.91
C PRO A 31 18.10 29.90 18.74
N ASP A 32 16.87 29.64 19.17
CA ASP A 32 16.25 28.32 19.08
C ASP A 32 15.71 28.00 17.69
N ILE A 33 15.74 28.97 16.76
CA ILE A 33 15.40 28.74 15.36
C ILE A 33 16.66 28.18 14.69
N PRO A 34 16.61 26.98 14.08
CA PRO A 34 17.75 26.40 13.40
C PRO A 34 18.34 27.33 12.33
N ALA A 35 19.67 27.29 12.17
CA ALA A 35 20.37 28.14 11.21
C ALA A 35 20.01 27.79 9.76
N ASP A 36 19.71 26.52 9.50
CA ASP A 36 19.26 25.98 8.22
C ASP A 36 17.76 26.19 7.96
N ALA A 37 16.99 26.70 8.93
CA ALA A 37 15.60 27.05 8.71
C ALA A 37 15.47 28.25 7.74
N VAL A 38 14.56 28.12 6.79
CA VAL A 38 14.28 29.11 5.75
C VAL A 38 13.10 29.97 6.18
N GLU A 39 13.16 31.28 5.92
CA GLU A 39 12.01 32.15 6.12
C GLU A 39 10.96 31.85 5.05
N ILE A 40 9.73 31.57 5.46
CA ILE A 40 8.58 31.33 4.58
C ILE A 40 7.48 32.35 4.86
N THR A 41 6.68 32.63 3.83
CA THR A 41 5.53 33.52 3.97
C THR A 41 4.41 32.85 4.77
N GLU A 42 3.53 33.67 5.35
CA GLU A 42 2.31 33.19 6.02
C GLU A 42 1.43 32.32 5.11
N ALA A 43 1.35 32.65 3.81
CA ALA A 43 0.60 31.87 2.84
C ALA A 43 1.23 30.48 2.59
N GLN A 44 2.55 30.43 2.48
CA GLN A 44 3.29 29.17 2.32
C GLN A 44 3.19 28.29 3.57
N TRP A 45 3.33 28.88 4.76
CA TRP A 45 3.11 28.18 6.02
C TRP A 45 1.69 27.61 6.10
N ARG A 46 0.68 28.40 5.74
CA ARG A 46 -0.71 27.97 5.73
C ARG A 46 -0.95 26.82 4.75
N ASP A 47 -0.35 26.85 3.56
CA ASP A 47 -0.49 25.77 2.59
C ASP A 47 0.07 24.44 3.12
N PHE A 48 1.18 24.44 3.86
CA PHE A 48 1.69 23.25 4.55
C PHE A 48 0.75 22.75 5.66
N VAL A 49 0.20 23.67 6.46
CA VAL A 49 -0.70 23.31 7.58
C VAL A 49 -2.03 22.76 7.08
N ASP A 50 -2.58 23.33 6.01
CA ASP A 50 -3.85 22.91 5.42
C ASP A 50 -3.73 21.61 4.62
N HIS A 51 -2.51 21.26 4.17
CA HIS A 51 -2.24 20.07 3.34
C HIS A 51 -1.10 19.21 3.90
N PRO A 52 -1.26 18.65 5.11
CA PRO A 52 -0.21 17.88 5.77
C PRO A 52 0.20 16.66 4.91
N GLY A 53 1.50 16.50 4.71
CA GLY A 53 2.08 15.40 3.91
C GLY A 53 1.76 15.46 2.41
N ARG A 54 1.18 16.57 1.92
CA ARG A 54 0.82 16.77 0.51
C ARG A 54 1.46 18.02 -0.10
N ARG A 55 2.46 18.57 0.59
CA ARG A 55 3.27 19.70 0.17
C ARG A 55 4.73 19.44 0.51
N ILE A 56 5.60 19.85 -0.40
CA ILE A 56 7.05 19.93 -0.18
C ILE A 56 7.56 21.31 -0.56
N TRP A 57 8.69 21.67 0.03
CA TRP A 57 9.49 22.83 -0.32
C TRP A 57 10.46 22.47 -1.44
N GLN A 58 10.35 23.17 -2.57
CA GLN A 58 11.21 22.98 -3.72
C GLN A 58 11.51 24.34 -4.34
N ASP A 59 12.80 24.66 -4.49
CA ASP A 59 13.29 25.87 -5.18
C ASP A 59 12.64 27.19 -4.73
N GLY A 60 12.39 27.33 -3.42
CA GLY A 60 11.81 28.56 -2.85
C GLY A 60 10.28 28.62 -2.87
N ALA A 61 9.62 27.54 -3.31
CA ALA A 61 8.17 27.45 -3.44
C ALA A 61 7.60 26.23 -2.71
N VAL A 62 6.30 26.32 -2.40
CA VAL A 62 5.52 25.20 -1.90
C VAL A 62 4.87 24.53 -3.11
N VAL A 63 5.14 23.24 -3.30
CA VAL A 63 4.64 22.47 -4.44
C VAL A 63 3.81 21.29 -3.96
N ALA A 64 2.83 20.88 -4.77
CA ALA A 64 2.02 19.70 -4.47
C ALA A 64 2.88 18.44 -4.52
N TYR A 65 2.73 17.61 -3.50
CA TYR A 65 3.39 16.31 -3.41
C TYR A 65 2.35 15.20 -3.46
N ASP A 66 2.56 14.27 -4.39
CA ASP A 66 1.83 13.01 -4.42
C ASP A 66 2.75 11.90 -3.91
N PRO A 67 2.51 11.39 -2.68
CA PRO A 67 3.32 10.31 -2.16
C PRO A 67 3.20 9.08 -3.07
N PRO A 68 4.29 8.33 -3.26
CA PRO A 68 4.19 7.07 -3.96
C PRO A 68 3.17 6.17 -3.27
N PRO A 69 2.46 5.30 -4.01
CA PRO A 69 1.59 4.32 -3.41
C PRO A 69 2.38 3.47 -2.41
N PRO A 70 1.75 3.02 -1.31
CA PRO A 70 2.42 2.12 -0.38
C PRO A 70 2.90 0.86 -1.11
N PRO A 71 4.03 0.28 -0.70
CA PRO A 71 4.50 -0.98 -1.27
C PRO A 71 3.47 -2.08 -1.05
N LEU A 72 3.40 -3.03 -1.99
CA LEU A 72 2.53 -4.20 -1.86
C LEU A 72 2.97 -5.06 -0.68
N THR A 73 2.01 -5.61 0.05
CA THR A 73 2.24 -6.48 1.21
C THR A 73 1.88 -7.94 0.89
N GLU A 74 2.38 -8.89 1.67
CA GLU A 74 1.94 -10.30 1.60
C GLU A 74 0.41 -10.44 1.72
N SER A 75 -0.21 -9.58 2.53
CA SER A 75 -1.66 -9.54 2.71
C SER A 75 -2.40 -9.14 1.43
N ASP A 76 -1.84 -8.24 0.62
CA ASP A 76 -2.41 -7.83 -0.66
C ASP A 76 -2.46 -9.01 -1.64
N TYR A 77 -1.36 -9.77 -1.78
CA TYR A 77 -1.34 -10.97 -2.61
C TYR A 77 -2.28 -12.05 -2.08
N SER A 78 -2.26 -12.30 -0.77
CA SER A 78 -3.11 -13.32 -0.15
C SER A 78 -4.59 -13.03 -0.41
N ARG A 79 -5.01 -11.77 -0.27
CA ARG A 79 -6.37 -11.33 -0.58
C ARG A 79 -6.71 -11.50 -2.06
N ALA A 80 -5.78 -11.16 -2.95
CA ALA A 80 -5.97 -11.30 -4.39
C ALA A 80 -6.09 -12.77 -4.82
N VAL A 81 -5.25 -13.66 -4.28
CA VAL A 81 -5.30 -15.12 -4.53
C VAL A 81 -6.62 -15.69 -4.03
N GLN A 82 -7.05 -15.33 -2.81
CA GLN A 82 -8.34 -15.78 -2.27
C GLN A 82 -9.51 -15.29 -3.14
N ALA A 83 -9.50 -14.03 -3.57
CA ALA A 83 -10.52 -13.47 -4.45
C ALA A 83 -10.55 -14.18 -5.81
N HIS A 84 -9.40 -14.55 -6.36
CA HIS A 84 -9.29 -15.30 -7.61
C HIS A 84 -9.91 -16.70 -7.49
N LEU A 85 -9.59 -17.43 -6.42
CA LEU A 85 -10.17 -18.75 -6.12
C LEU A 85 -11.70 -18.67 -5.96
N ASP A 86 -12.19 -17.66 -5.23
CA ASP A 86 -13.62 -17.47 -5.02
C ASP A 86 -14.36 -17.06 -6.30
N ALA A 87 -13.75 -16.21 -7.12
CA ALA A 87 -14.31 -15.82 -8.41
C ALA A 87 -14.49 -17.05 -9.31
N LYS A 88 -13.53 -17.98 -9.30
CA LYS A 88 -13.65 -19.23 -10.03
C LYS A 88 -14.84 -20.05 -9.53
N ALA A 89 -14.95 -20.28 -8.23
CA ALA A 89 -16.08 -21.03 -7.65
C ALA A 89 -17.46 -20.40 -7.99
N ARG A 90 -17.55 -19.06 -8.05
CA ARG A 90 -18.78 -18.33 -8.41
C ARG A 90 -19.24 -18.58 -9.84
N GLU A 91 -18.39 -19.05 -10.75
CA GLU A 91 -18.80 -19.46 -12.10
C GLU A 91 -19.89 -20.55 -12.05
N ARG A 92 -19.84 -21.44 -11.04
CA ARG A 92 -20.87 -22.47 -10.76
C ARG A 92 -21.78 -22.11 -9.57
N ARG A 93 -21.92 -20.81 -9.28
CA ARG A 93 -22.87 -20.24 -8.29
C ARG A 93 -22.63 -20.63 -6.82
N TYR A 94 -21.42 -21.09 -6.49
CA TYR A 94 -20.99 -21.17 -5.10
C TYR A 94 -20.68 -19.77 -4.54
N ASP A 95 -20.93 -19.54 -3.25
CA ASP A 95 -20.64 -18.24 -2.62
C ASP A 95 -19.13 -17.94 -2.53
N SER A 96 -18.34 -18.98 -2.29
CA SER A 96 -16.87 -18.97 -2.18
C SER A 96 -16.28 -20.35 -2.46
N ILE A 97 -14.96 -20.42 -2.65
CA ILE A 97 -14.28 -21.71 -2.76
C ILE A 97 -14.43 -22.51 -1.45
N GLN A 98 -14.43 -21.84 -0.28
CA GLN A 98 -14.63 -22.50 1.01
C GLN A 98 -16.00 -23.20 1.09
N ALA A 99 -17.05 -22.60 0.53
CA ALA A 99 -18.36 -23.23 0.44
C ALA A 99 -18.37 -24.38 -0.59
N ALA A 100 -17.78 -24.17 -1.76
CA ALA A 100 -17.75 -25.20 -2.81
C ALA A 100 -17.07 -26.50 -2.34
N VAL A 101 -15.94 -26.39 -1.63
CA VAL A 101 -15.20 -27.57 -1.16
C VAL A 101 -15.92 -28.37 -0.07
N THR A 102 -16.97 -27.84 0.58
CA THR A 102 -17.73 -28.60 1.59
C THR A 102 -18.58 -29.70 0.98
N TYR A 103 -18.85 -29.64 -0.33
CA TYR A 103 -19.58 -30.68 -1.06
C TYR A 103 -18.75 -31.93 -1.38
N ARG A 104 -17.54 -32.03 -0.84
CA ARG A 104 -16.74 -33.25 -0.91
C ARG A 104 -17.56 -34.45 -0.41
N GLY A 105 -17.71 -35.46 -1.27
CA GLY A 105 -18.45 -36.68 -0.96
C GLY A 105 -19.97 -36.50 -0.90
N ASP A 106 -20.51 -35.42 -1.45
CA ASP A 106 -21.96 -35.21 -1.55
C ASP A 106 -22.65 -36.34 -2.36
N PRO A 107 -23.88 -36.76 -2.00
CA PRO A 107 -24.63 -37.74 -2.78
C PRO A 107 -24.89 -37.31 -4.24
N ASN A 108 -24.88 -36.01 -4.52
CA ASN A 108 -24.85 -35.48 -5.87
C ASN A 108 -23.42 -35.60 -6.44
N ALA A 109 -23.26 -36.54 -7.38
CA ALA A 109 -21.98 -36.83 -8.00
C ALA A 109 -21.31 -35.61 -8.66
N GLN A 110 -22.09 -34.68 -9.21
CA GLN A 110 -21.55 -33.46 -9.82
C GLN A 110 -20.91 -32.55 -8.77
N PHE A 111 -21.63 -32.28 -7.67
CA PHE A 111 -21.10 -31.44 -6.59
C PHE A 111 -19.90 -32.08 -5.90
N ALA A 112 -19.90 -33.40 -5.74
CA ALA A 112 -18.74 -34.13 -5.22
C ALA A 112 -17.51 -34.00 -6.14
N ALA A 113 -17.68 -34.16 -7.45
CA ALA A 113 -16.59 -34.04 -8.42
C ALA A 113 -16.04 -32.60 -8.49
N GLU A 114 -16.92 -31.60 -8.52
CA GLU A 114 -16.54 -30.18 -8.50
C GLU A 114 -15.77 -29.81 -7.23
N ALA A 115 -16.25 -30.26 -6.06
CA ALA A 115 -15.58 -30.03 -4.79
C ALA A 115 -14.17 -30.64 -4.78
N GLU A 116 -14.01 -31.88 -5.23
CA GLU A 116 -12.68 -32.52 -5.29
C GLU A 116 -11.72 -31.78 -6.23
N ALA A 117 -12.20 -31.38 -7.41
CA ALA A 117 -11.40 -30.60 -8.36
C ALA A 117 -10.95 -29.26 -7.77
N LEU A 118 -11.87 -28.52 -7.13
CA LEU A 118 -11.57 -27.25 -6.48
C LEU A 118 -10.62 -27.41 -5.29
N ILE A 119 -10.69 -28.50 -4.53
CA ILE A 119 -9.76 -28.76 -3.42
C ILE A 119 -8.34 -28.97 -3.96
N ALA A 120 -8.20 -29.80 -4.99
CA ALA A 120 -6.91 -30.05 -5.63
C ALA A 120 -6.32 -28.76 -6.19
N TRP A 121 -7.11 -27.98 -6.92
CA TRP A 121 -6.67 -26.71 -7.50
C TRP A 121 -6.30 -25.66 -6.44
N ARG A 122 -7.16 -25.47 -5.44
CA ARG A 122 -6.88 -24.57 -4.30
C ARG A 122 -5.57 -24.93 -3.62
N SER A 123 -5.30 -26.21 -3.41
CA SER A 123 -4.05 -26.67 -2.81
C SER A 123 -2.86 -26.27 -3.69
N ALA A 124 -2.92 -26.53 -4.99
CA ALA A 124 -1.85 -26.19 -5.93
C ALA A 124 -1.59 -24.66 -5.99
N VAL A 125 -2.66 -23.87 -6.04
CA VAL A 125 -2.58 -22.40 -6.03
C VAL A 125 -1.89 -21.89 -4.78
N TRP A 126 -2.30 -22.35 -3.59
CA TRP A 126 -1.66 -21.91 -2.35
C TRP A 126 -0.22 -22.41 -2.20
N THR A 127 0.08 -23.64 -2.64
CA THR A 127 1.46 -24.15 -2.68
C THR A 127 2.35 -23.27 -3.56
N TYR A 128 1.87 -22.88 -4.74
CA TYR A 128 2.61 -21.97 -5.61
C TYR A 128 2.76 -20.58 -4.98
N ALA A 129 1.65 -19.99 -4.51
CA ALA A 129 1.64 -18.63 -4.00
C ALA A 129 2.57 -18.47 -2.79
N THR A 130 2.54 -19.39 -1.83
CA THR A 130 3.40 -19.31 -0.65
C THR A 130 4.87 -19.49 -1.00
N ALA A 131 5.21 -20.37 -1.93
CA ALA A 131 6.58 -20.54 -2.41
C ALA A 131 7.13 -19.27 -3.10
N GLN A 132 6.32 -18.62 -3.95
CA GLN A 132 6.74 -17.41 -4.63
C GLN A 132 6.85 -16.20 -3.70
N LEU A 133 5.93 -16.06 -2.73
CA LEU A 133 6.01 -15.00 -1.72
C LEU A 133 7.25 -15.17 -0.83
N ALA A 134 7.56 -16.41 -0.41
CA ALA A 134 8.79 -16.71 0.33
C ALA A 134 10.05 -16.36 -0.47
N ALA A 135 10.07 -16.61 -1.79
CA ALA A 135 11.19 -16.23 -2.66
C ALA A 135 11.36 -14.70 -2.77
N VAL A 136 10.25 -13.95 -2.76
CA VAL A 136 10.30 -12.47 -2.72
C VAL A 136 10.87 -11.99 -1.39
N GLU A 137 10.43 -12.56 -0.27
CA GLU A 137 10.94 -12.22 1.06
C GLU A 137 12.43 -12.57 1.24
N ALA A 138 12.87 -13.68 0.63
CA ALA A 138 14.27 -14.08 0.63
C ALA A 138 15.15 -13.24 -0.32
N GLY A 139 14.56 -12.36 -1.15
CA GLY A 139 15.27 -11.58 -2.17
C GLY A 139 15.72 -12.41 -3.37
N GLU A 140 15.23 -13.63 -3.51
CA GLU A 140 15.50 -14.52 -4.65
C GLU A 140 14.66 -14.16 -5.88
N ARG A 141 13.61 -13.37 -5.68
CA ARG A 141 12.67 -12.91 -6.69
C ARG A 141 12.30 -11.44 -6.48
N GLU A 142 12.21 -10.68 -7.58
CA GLU A 142 11.65 -9.32 -7.53
C GLU A 142 10.15 -9.36 -7.23
N GLN A 143 9.69 -8.41 -6.40
CA GLN A 143 8.27 -8.30 -6.05
C GLN A 143 7.42 -7.98 -7.31
N PRO A 144 6.54 -8.89 -7.75
CA PRO A 144 5.74 -8.69 -8.95
C PRO A 144 4.52 -7.81 -8.67
N THR A 145 3.89 -7.23 -9.70
CA THR A 145 2.52 -6.69 -9.56
C THR A 145 1.54 -7.80 -9.19
N VAL A 146 0.42 -7.48 -8.54
CA VAL A 146 -0.64 -8.46 -8.22
C VAL A 146 -1.16 -9.14 -9.49
N GLU A 147 -1.36 -8.39 -10.57
CA GLU A 147 -1.88 -8.91 -11.85
C GLU A 147 -0.93 -9.94 -12.47
N ALA A 148 0.36 -9.62 -12.54
CA ALA A 148 1.38 -10.55 -13.03
C ALA A 148 1.44 -11.82 -12.16
N PHE A 149 1.38 -11.67 -10.84
CA PHE A 149 1.39 -12.80 -9.91
C PHE A 149 0.19 -13.72 -10.11
N LEU A 150 -1.02 -13.17 -10.28
CA LEU A 150 -2.22 -13.96 -10.54
C LEU A 150 -2.17 -14.69 -11.89
N ALA A 151 -1.51 -14.12 -12.90
CA ALA A 151 -1.35 -14.74 -14.21
C ALA A 151 -0.42 -15.97 -14.20
N GLU A 152 0.41 -16.11 -13.15
CA GLU A 152 1.31 -17.27 -12.97
C GLU A 152 0.66 -18.44 -12.23
N LEU A 153 -0.53 -18.23 -11.63
CA LEU A 153 -1.20 -19.26 -10.86
C LEU A 153 -1.61 -20.46 -11.75
N PRO A 154 -1.65 -21.68 -11.18
CA PRO A 154 -2.19 -22.85 -11.87
C PRO A 154 -3.57 -22.56 -12.47
N VAL A 155 -3.78 -22.95 -13.73
CA VAL A 155 -5.07 -22.79 -14.42
C VAL A 155 -6.05 -23.88 -13.94
N PHE A 156 -7.33 -23.52 -13.80
CA PHE A 156 -8.39 -24.45 -13.44
C PHE A 156 -9.31 -24.77 -14.62
N GLU A 157 -9.58 -26.05 -14.79
CA GLU A 157 -10.61 -26.57 -15.68
C GLU A 157 -11.66 -27.30 -14.85
N TRP A 158 -12.93 -27.02 -15.13
CA TRP A 158 -14.02 -27.70 -14.44
C TRP A 158 -14.14 -29.14 -14.94
N PRO A 159 -14.46 -30.11 -14.05
CA PRO A 159 -14.86 -31.43 -14.50
C PRO A 159 -16.20 -31.37 -15.28
N ASP A 160 -16.32 -32.27 -16.26
CA ASP A 160 -17.52 -32.52 -17.05
C ASP A 160 -18.70 -33.02 -16.19
#